data_AF-A0A3M1DPH9-F1
#
_entry.id   AF-A0A3M1DPH9-F1
#
_cell.length_a   1.000
_cell.length_b   1.000
_cell.length_c   1.000
_cell.angle_alpha   90.00
_cell.angle_beta   90.00
_cell.angle_gamma   90.00
#
_symmetry.space_group_name_H-M   'P 1'
#
loop_
_entity.id
_entity.type
_entity.pdbx_description
1 polymer ?
#
loop_
_entity_poly.entity_id
_entity_poly.type
_entity_poly.pdbx_seq_one_letter_code
_entity_poly.pdbx_strand_id
1 'polypeptide(L)'
;MAMLLLAGIGVLGIACQWLAWWIKQPAILLLLLCGLAVGPGLGLLDPDALFGELLNPIVSLSVAVILFEGSLTLHRQEIREIGKVVRNLVTIGAAVTWLGAA
;
A
#
# COMPACT_ATOMS: atom_id res chain seq x y z
N MET A 1 17.98 -9.76 -17.63
CA MET A 1 16.51 -9.63 -17.68
C MET A 1 15.94 -9.04 -16.38
N ALA A 2 16.20 -9.65 -15.21
CA ALA A 2 15.66 -9.20 -13.93
C ALA A 2 15.90 -7.70 -13.60
N MET A 3 17.11 -7.17 -13.82
CA MET A 3 17.42 -5.74 -13.59
C MET A 3 16.54 -4.79 -14.42
N LEU A 4 16.19 -5.19 -15.64
CA LEU A 4 15.40 -4.40 -16.58
C LEU A 4 13.92 -4.40 -16.19
N LEU A 5 13.42 -5.52 -15.67
CA LEU A 5 12.09 -5.63 -15.07
C LEU A 5 11.99 -4.79 -13.79
N LEU A 6 12.98 -4.86 -12.90
CA LEU A 6 13.03 -4.06 -11.68
C LEU A 6 13.08 -2.55 -11.97
N ALA A 7 13.91 -2.13 -12.93
CA ALA A 7 13.93 -0.75 -13.40
C ALA A 7 12.57 -0.35 -14.01
N GLY A 8 11.95 -1.27 -14.77
CA GLY A 8 10.61 -1.10 -15.33
C GLY A 8 9.54 -0.86 -14.26
N ILE A 9 9.56 -1.59 -13.14
CA ILE A 9 8.63 -1.37 -12.02
C ILE A 9 8.77 0.06 -11.47
N GLY A 10 10.00 0.53 -11.26
CA GLY A 10 10.26 1.88 -10.77
C GLY A 10 9.75 2.96 -11.73
N VAL A 11 10.07 2.84 -13.02
CA VAL A 11 9.61 3.76 -14.06
C VAL A 11 8.08 3.76 -14.17
N LEU A 12 7.46 2.58 -14.16
CA LEU A 12 6.02 2.44 -14.25
C LEU A 12 5.32 3.01 -13.00
N GLY A 13 5.92 2.84 -11.82
CA GLY A 13 5.47 3.45 -10.57
C GLY A 13 5.49 4.98 -10.63
N ILE A 14 6.60 5.58 -11.09
CA ILE A 14 6.72 7.03 -11.27
C ILE A 14 5.71 7.53 -12.31
N ALA A 15 5.56 6.82 -13.43
CA ALA A 15 4.57 7.15 -14.45
C ALA A 15 3.14 7.11 -13.89
N CYS A 16 2.79 6.10 -13.08
CA CYS A 16 1.50 6.02 -12.41
C CYS A 16 1.29 7.16 -11.42
N GLN A 17 2.30 7.50 -10.62
CA GLN A 17 2.22 8.62 -9.68
C GLN A 17 2.04 9.96 -10.41
N TRP A 18 2.77 10.17 -11.51
CA TRP A 18 2.65 11.38 -12.32
C TRP A 18 1.28 11.48 -12.98
N LEU A 19 0.79 10.37 -13.54
CA LEU A 19 -0.53 10.32 -14.17
C LEU A 19 -1.66 10.48 -13.14
N ALA A 20 -1.50 9.92 -11.93
CA ALA A 20 -2.47 10.06 -10.84
C ALA A 20 -2.65 11.53 -10.44
N TRP A 21 -1.55 12.27 -10.39
CA TRP A 21 -1.60 13.71 -10.14
C TRP A 21 -2.32 14.46 -11.26
N TRP A 22 -2.14 14.06 -12.52
CA TRP A 22 -2.83 14.69 -13.65
C TRP A 22 -4.35 14.46 -13.62
N ILE A 23 -4.79 13.24 -13.30
CA ILE A 23 -6.21 12.85 -13.23
C ILE A 23 -6.84 13.23 -11.88
N LYS A 24 -6.05 13.78 -10.94
CA LYS A 24 -6.45 14.11 -9.55
C LYS A 24 -7.05 12.95 -8.78
N GLN A 25 -6.56 11.73 -9.04
CA GLN A 25 -6.97 10.52 -8.33
C GLN A 25 -5.88 10.07 -7.34
N PRO A 26 -6.23 9.38 -6.25
CA PRO A 26 -5.25 8.77 -5.36
C PRO A 26 -4.31 7.84 -6.13
N ALA A 27 -2.99 8.05 -6.01
CA ALA A 27 -1.99 7.30 -6.76
C ALA A 27 -2.07 5.78 -6.55
N ILE A 28 -2.51 5.35 -5.36
CA ILE A 28 -2.69 3.93 -5.04
C ILE A 28 -3.68 3.22 -5.97
N LEU A 29 -4.69 3.92 -6.49
CA LEU A 29 -5.67 3.35 -7.42
C LEU A 29 -5.02 3.01 -8.77
N LEU A 30 -4.26 3.95 -9.34
CA LEU A 30 -3.57 3.70 -10.61
C LEU A 30 -2.45 2.66 -10.46
N LEU A 31 -1.69 2.71 -9.36
CA LEU A 31 -0.67 1.71 -9.06
C LEU A 31 -1.28 0.30 -8.94
N LEU A 32 -2.43 0.16 -8.28
CA LEU A 32 -3.13 -1.11 -8.15
C LEU A 32 -3.66 -1.61 -9.50
N LEU A 33 -4.26 -0.74 -10.31
CA LEU A 33 -4.73 -1.10 -11.66
C LEU A 33 -3.59 -1.53 -12.57
N CYS A 34 -2.49 -0.77 -12.61
CA CYS A 34 -1.32 -1.13 -13.39
C CYS A 34 -0.66 -2.42 -12.88
N GLY A 35 -0.52 -2.59 -11.57
CA GLY A 35 0.04 -3.80 -10.97
C GLY A 35 -0.79 -5.04 -11.31
N LEU A 36 -2.12 -4.94 -11.23
CA LEU A 36 -3.02 -6.04 -11.59
C LEU A 36 -3.02 -6.33 -13.10
N ALA A 37 -2.97 -5.29 -13.93
CA ALA A 37 -2.91 -5.43 -15.38
C ALA A 37 -1.60 -6.08 -15.83
N VAL A 38 -0.45 -5.62 -15.34
CA VAL A 38 0.86 -6.12 -15.78
C VAL A 38 1.24 -7.44 -15.09
N GLY A 39 0.77 -7.66 -13.86
CA GLY A 39 0.93 -8.92 -13.12
C GLY A 39 0.02 -10.02 -13.66
N PRO A 40 -1.12 -10.34 -13.00
CA PRO A 40 -1.98 -11.43 -13.45
C PRO A 40 -2.71 -11.17 -14.78
N GLY A 41 -2.93 -9.91 -15.18
CA GLY A 41 -3.62 -9.60 -16.43
C GLY A 41 -2.83 -9.96 -17.69
N LEU A 42 -1.55 -9.58 -17.74
CA LEU A 42 -0.66 -9.78 -18.88
C LEU A 42 0.41 -10.86 -18.65
N GLY A 43 0.61 -11.30 -17.40
CA GLY A 43 1.62 -12.31 -17.03
C GLY A 43 3.06 -11.84 -17.21
N LEU A 44 3.29 -10.53 -17.34
CA LEU A 44 4.62 -9.95 -17.61
C LEU A 44 5.47 -9.83 -16.34
N LEU A 45 4.80 -9.72 -15.19
CA LEU A 45 5.41 -9.53 -13.88
C LEU A 45 4.96 -10.65 -12.93
N ASP A 46 5.89 -11.52 -12.57
CA ASP A 46 5.71 -12.54 -11.54
C ASP A 46 6.50 -12.11 -10.27
N PRO A 47 5.82 -11.61 -9.23
CA PRO A 47 6.46 -11.15 -8.00
C PRO A 47 7.21 -12.28 -7.28
N ASP A 48 6.65 -13.49 -7.28
CA ASP A 48 7.21 -14.64 -6.58
C ASP A 48 8.49 -15.12 -7.29
N ALA A 49 8.53 -15.11 -8.62
CA ALA A 49 9.75 -15.42 -9.37
C ALA A 49 10.82 -14.32 -9.28
N LEU A 50 10.42 -13.04 -9.15
CA LEU A 50 11.35 -11.90 -9.11
C LEU A 50 11.95 -11.66 -7.72
N PHE A 51 11.14 -11.78 -6.67
CA PHE A 51 11.54 -11.46 -5.31
C PHE A 51 11.67 -12.72 -4.43
N GLY A 52 10.99 -13.83 -4.76
CA GLY A 52 11.11 -15.09 -4.02
C GLY A 52 10.96 -14.92 -2.51
N GLU A 53 11.93 -15.43 -1.76
CA GLU A 53 11.96 -15.33 -0.30
C GLU A 53 12.06 -13.88 0.24
N LEU A 54 12.49 -12.91 -0.59
CA LEU A 54 12.57 -11.49 -0.21
C LEU A 54 11.24 -10.75 -0.35
N LEU A 55 10.23 -11.32 -1.02
CA LEU A 55 8.94 -10.67 -1.24
C LEU A 55 8.28 -10.34 0.10
N ASN A 56 8.16 -11.31 0.99
CA ASN A 56 7.51 -11.13 2.28
C ASN A 56 8.28 -10.13 3.19
N PRO A 57 9.61 -10.23 3.37
CA PRO A 57 10.40 -9.23 4.08
C PRO A 57 10.25 -7.81 3.53
N ILE A 58 10.32 -7.63 2.21
CA ILE A 58 10.22 -6.30 1.59
C ILE A 58 8.81 -5.73 1.78
N VAL A 59 7.76 -6.54 1.61
CA VAL A 59 6.38 -6.10 1.85
C VAL A 59 6.18 -5.72 3.31
N SER A 60 6.64 -6.55 4.25
CA SER A 60 6.56 -6.27 5.69
C SER A 60 7.28 -4.97 6.07
N LEU A 61 8.51 -4.79 5.58
CA LEU A 61 9.27 -3.55 5.75
C LEU A 61 8.55 -2.35 5.15
N SER A 62 8.02 -2.48 3.93
CA SER A 62 7.30 -1.40 3.25
C SER A 62 6.04 -0.98 4.01
N VAL A 63 5.23 -1.95 4.46
CA VAL A 63 4.03 -1.69 5.27
C VAL A 63 4.41 -1.02 6.60
N ALA A 64 5.47 -1.49 7.26
CA ALA A 64 5.96 -0.89 8.50
C ALA A 64 6.39 0.58 8.28
N VAL A 65 7.10 0.88 7.19
CA VAL A 65 7.52 2.26 6.84
C VAL A 65 6.33 3.16 6.55
N ILE A 66 5.34 2.68 5.78
CA ILE A 66 4.12 3.45 5.46
C ILE A 66 3.32 3.76 6.74
N LEU A 67 3.10 2.76 7.60
CA LEU A 67 2.40 2.95 8.88
C LEU A 67 3.19 3.87 9.82
N PHE A 68 4.52 3.77 9.80
CA PHE A 68 5.40 4.62 10.59
C PHE A 68 5.27 6.09 10.17
N GLU A 69 5.36 6.40 8.87
CA GLU A 69 5.13 7.77 8.37
C GLU A 69 3.76 8.32 8.77
N GLY A 70 2.71 7.51 8.65
CA GLY A 70 1.36 7.90 9.08
C GLY A 70 1.26 8.15 10.59
N SER A 71 2.04 7.44 11.41
CA SER A 71 2.08 7.64 12.86
C SER A 71 2.90 8.86 13.30
N LEU A 72 3.92 9.25 12.52
CA LEU A 72 4.75 10.44 12.80
C LEU A 72 4.00 11.75 12.53
N THR A 73 3.07 11.75 11.57
CA THR A 73 2.22 12.90 11.23
C THR A 73 1.05 13.11 12.21
N LEU A 74 0.97 12.29 13.25
CA LEU A 74 -0.17 12.22 14.16
C LEU A 74 -0.08 13.28 15.27
N HIS A 75 -1.07 14.18 15.33
CA HIS A 75 -1.14 15.24 16.33
C HIS A 75 -1.60 14.69 17.68
N ARG A 76 -0.65 14.54 18.63
CA ARG A 76 -0.93 14.00 19.98
C ARG A 76 -2.01 14.76 20.75
N GLN A 77 -2.18 16.06 20.47
CA GLN A 77 -3.20 16.89 21.12
C GLN A 77 -4.61 16.52 20.63
N GLU A 78 -4.82 16.34 19.33
CA GLU A 78 -6.11 15.91 18.74
C GLU A 78 -6.52 14.51 19.20
N ILE A 79 -5.54 13.61 19.35
CA ILE A 79 -5.80 12.26 19.91
C ILE A 79 -6.32 12.32 21.34
N ARG A 80 -5.90 13.30 22.14
CA ARG A 80 -6.39 13.38 23.52
C ARG A 80 -7.84 13.82 23.57
N GLU A 81 -8.26 14.69 22.65
CA GLU A 81 -9.61 15.23 22.58
C GLU A 81 -10.61 14.24 21.97
N ILE A 82 -10.22 13.49 20.94
CA ILE A 82 -11.08 12.54 20.21
C ILE A 82 -10.77 11.07 20.58
N GLY A 83 -9.80 10.82 21.44
CA GLY A 83 -9.18 9.50 21.66
C GLY A 83 -10.11 8.38 22.08
N LYS A 84 -11.19 8.69 22.83
CA LYS A 84 -12.18 7.67 23.20
C LYS A 84 -12.90 7.10 21.98
N VAL A 85 -13.22 7.94 21.00
CA VAL A 85 -13.89 7.52 19.75
C VAL A 85 -12.92 6.73 18.89
N VAL A 86 -11.70 7.24 18.69
CA VAL A 86 -10.64 6.55 17.92
C VAL A 86 -10.36 5.16 18.51
N ARG A 87 -10.20 5.06 19.83
CA ARG A 87 -9.96 3.79 20.50
C ARG A 87 -11.09 2.80 20.23
N ASN A 88 -12.35 3.22 20.39
CA ASN A 88 -13.50 2.35 20.17
C ASN A 88 -13.63 1.93 18.69
N LEU A 89 -13.32 2.81 17.74
CA LEU A 89 -13.31 2.46 16.31
C LEU A 89 -12.22 1.45 15.97
N VAL A 90 -11.00 1.65 16.48
CA VAL A 90 -9.86 0.77 16.22
C VAL A 90 -9.95 -0.56 16.98
N THR A 91 -10.64 -0.62 18.13
CA THR A 91 -10.82 -1.87 18.89
C THR A 91 -12.15 -2.55 18.56
N ILE A 92 -13.28 -1.97 19.00
CA ILE A 92 -14.61 -2.57 18.84
C ILE A 92 -15.00 -2.58 17.36
N GLY A 93 -14.77 -1.48 16.63
CA GLY A 93 -15.07 -1.41 15.20
C GLY A 93 -14.28 -2.43 14.38
N ALA A 94 -12.99 -2.60 14.68
CA ALA A 94 -12.17 -3.63 14.06
C ALA A 94 -12.65 -5.05 14.42
N ALA A 95 -12.96 -5.32 15.69
CA ALA A 95 -13.47 -6.62 16.12
C ALA A 95 -14.82 -6.96 15.47
N VAL A 96 -15.73 -5.99 15.38
CA VAL A 96 -17.04 -6.17 14.71
C VAL A 96 -16.86 -6.39 13.21
N THR A 97 -16.02 -5.60 12.55
CA THR A 97 -15.71 -5.81 11.11
C THR A 97 -15.09 -7.18 10.89
N TRP A 98 -14.17 -7.60 11.76
CA TRP A 98 -13.55 -8.92 11.67
C TRP A 98 -14.57 -10.04 11.85
N LEU A 99 -15.49 -9.93 12.81
CA LEU A 99 -16.53 -10.95 13.03
C LEU A 99 -17.66 -10.92 11.98
N GLY A 100 -17.92 -9.77 11.37
CA GLY A 100 -19.00 -9.62 10.39
C GLY A 100 -18.58 -9.82 8.93
N ALA A 101 -17.28 -9.64 8.62
CA ALA A 101 -16.72 -9.83 7.29
C ALA A 101 -15.92 -11.14 7.14
N ALA A 102 -15.55 -11.81 8.24
CA ALA A 102 -15.07 -13.20 8.22
C ALA A 102 -16.23 -14.18 8.02
#